data_AF-A0A2V5SFB8-F1
#
_entry.id   AF-A0A2V5SFB8-F1
#
_cell.length_a   1.000
_cell.length_b   1.000
_cell.length_c   1.000
_cell.angle_alpha   90.00
_cell.angle_beta   90.00
_cell.angle_gamma   90.00
#
_symmetry.space_group_name_H-M   'P 1'
#
loop_
_entity.id
_entity.type
_entity.pdbx_description
1 polymer ?
#
loop_
_entity_poly.entity_id
_entity_poly.type
_entity_poly.pdbx_seq_one_letter_code
_entity_poly.pdbx_strand_id
1 'polypeptide(L)'
;MLGMNLLEELQERVVCGDGAMGTLLLDQGLPMEACLEEISVSDPERVRSIHRDYIAAGARVIVTNSFGANAARLARFGFEDRVAEINKAAARIAVETARGEEVCVAG
;
A
#
# COMPACT_ATOMS: atom_id res chain seq x y z
N MET A 1 -6.86 -20.16 3.47
CA MET A 1 -5.48 -20.56 3.13
C MET A 1 -4.55 -19.58 3.83
N LEU A 2 -3.56 -20.08 4.55
CA LEU A 2 -2.45 -19.25 5.05
C LEU A 2 -1.73 -18.70 3.82
N GLY A 3 -1.51 -17.38 3.78
CA GLY A 3 -0.81 -16.73 2.67
C GLY A 3 0.61 -17.25 2.51
N MET A 4 1.24 -16.88 1.40
CA MET A 4 2.63 -17.22 1.06
C MET A 4 3.59 -16.92 2.24
N ASN A 5 4.52 -17.85 2.53
CA ASN A 5 5.59 -17.65 3.51
C ASN A 5 6.78 -16.96 2.84
N LEU A 6 6.96 -15.66 3.11
CA LEU A 6 8.01 -14.86 2.48
C LEU A 6 9.43 -15.40 2.72
N LEU A 7 9.72 -15.93 3.91
CA LEU A 7 11.08 -16.39 4.23
C LEU A 7 11.46 -17.63 3.43
N GLU A 8 10.51 -18.56 3.24
CA GLU A 8 10.71 -19.75 2.40
C GLU A 8 10.88 -19.34 0.94
N GLU A 9 10.06 -18.43 0.44
CA GLU A 9 10.13 -17.94 -0.95
C GLU A 9 11.47 -17.26 -1.28
N LEU A 10 12.00 -16.47 -0.35
CA LEU A 10 13.30 -15.80 -0.50
C LEU A 10 14.48 -16.78 -0.50
N GLN A 11 14.33 -17.99 0.04
CA GLN A 11 15.37 -19.03 -0.02
C GLN A 11 15.42 -19.73 -1.38
N GLU A 12 14.28 -19.82 -2.06
CA GLU A 12 14.13 -20.61 -3.30
C GLU A 12 14.24 -19.76 -4.57
N ARG A 13 13.88 -18.46 -4.51
CA ARG A 13 13.87 -17.59 -5.70
C ARG A 13 13.95 -16.11 -5.39
N VAL A 14 14.23 -15.33 -6.43
CA VAL A 14 14.08 -13.87 -6.38
C VAL A 14 12.59 -13.54 -6.26
N VAL A 15 12.24 -12.76 -5.24
CA VAL A 15 10.88 -12.27 -5.01
C VAL A 15 10.77 -10.83 -5.49
N CYS A 16 9.86 -10.57 -6.44
CA CYS A 16 9.62 -9.23 -6.96
C CYS A 16 8.67 -8.47 -6.04
N GLY A 17 9.08 -7.27 -5.60
CA GLY A 17 8.22 -6.30 -4.93
C GLY A 17 7.39 -5.49 -5.92
N ASP A 18 6.51 -4.65 -5.40
CA ASP A 18 5.76 -3.68 -6.18
C ASP A 18 6.59 -2.43 -6.53
N GLY A 19 5.94 -1.47 -7.19
CA GLY A 19 6.53 -0.21 -7.60
C GLY A 19 6.04 0.99 -6.80
N ALA A 20 6.19 2.19 -7.37
CA ALA A 20 5.79 3.42 -6.71
C ALA A 20 4.25 3.57 -6.63
N MET A 21 3.72 3.60 -5.40
CA MET A 21 2.33 3.99 -5.13
C MET A 21 2.10 5.48 -5.41
N GLY A 22 2.97 6.35 -4.87
CA GLY A 22 2.82 7.80 -4.99
C GLY A 22 2.85 8.31 -6.43
N THR A 23 3.75 7.78 -7.26
CA THR A 23 3.83 8.17 -8.68
C THR A 23 2.54 7.84 -9.44
N LEU A 24 1.97 6.66 -9.24
CA LEU A 24 0.72 6.26 -9.90
C LEU A 24 -0.50 7.03 -9.37
N LEU A 25 -0.52 7.34 -8.08
CA LEU A 25 -1.55 8.21 -7.50
C LEU A 25 -1.55 9.62 -8.13
N LEU A 26 -0.36 10.19 -8.35
CA LEU A 26 -0.20 11.47 -9.05
C LEU A 26 -0.58 11.37 -10.53
N ASP A 27 -0.16 10.30 -11.22
CA ASP A 27 -0.50 10.07 -12.64
C ASP A 27 -2.02 9.92 -12.87
N GLN A 28 -2.73 9.36 -11.90
CA GLN A 28 -4.19 9.30 -11.90
C GLN A 28 -4.86 10.66 -11.55
N GLY A 29 -4.09 11.74 -11.39
CA GLY A 29 -4.59 13.12 -11.26
C GLY A 29 -4.67 13.68 -9.84
N LEU A 30 -4.03 13.06 -8.84
CA LEU A 30 -3.94 13.68 -7.51
C LEU A 30 -2.93 14.84 -7.51
N PRO A 31 -3.20 15.92 -6.76
CA PRO A 31 -2.29 17.06 -6.70
C PRO A 31 -1.02 16.69 -5.93
N MET A 32 0.10 17.31 -6.28
CA MET A 32 1.40 17.05 -5.65
C MET A 32 1.42 17.41 -4.16
N GLU A 33 0.55 18.34 -3.75
CA GLU A 33 0.41 18.82 -2.39
C GLU A 33 -0.54 17.96 -1.54
N ALA A 34 -1.17 16.92 -2.10
CA ALA A 34 -2.02 16.02 -1.34
C ALA A 34 -1.23 15.15 -0.35
N CYS A 35 -1.87 14.80 0.77
CA CYS A 35 -1.41 13.69 1.60
C CYS A 35 -1.79 12.37 0.95
N LEU A 36 -0.85 11.75 0.24
CA LEU A 36 -1.12 10.52 -0.52
C LEU A 36 -1.49 9.34 0.39
N GLU A 37 -1.02 9.34 1.64
CA GLU A 37 -1.38 8.31 2.62
C GLU A 37 -2.87 8.37 3.00
N GLU A 38 -3.42 9.58 3.13
CA GLU A 38 -4.82 9.81 3.52
C GLU A 38 -5.82 9.33 2.46
N ILE A 39 -5.38 9.16 1.20
CA ILE A 39 -6.16 8.56 0.13
C ILE A 39 -6.66 7.16 0.51
N SER A 40 -5.93 6.44 1.37
CA SER A 40 -6.39 5.15 1.92
C SER A 40 -7.72 5.25 2.70
N VAL A 41 -8.08 6.45 3.16
CA VAL A 41 -9.36 6.74 3.83
C VAL A 41 -10.33 7.42 2.87
N SER A 42 -9.90 8.47 2.17
CA SER A 42 -10.80 9.31 1.37
C SER A 42 -11.24 8.66 0.05
N ASP A 43 -10.36 7.87 -0.58
CA ASP A 43 -10.62 7.17 -1.85
C ASP A 43 -9.89 5.80 -1.88
N PRO A 44 -10.35 4.83 -1.08
CA PRO A 44 -9.67 3.54 -0.90
C PRO A 44 -9.63 2.71 -2.18
N GLU A 45 -10.55 2.91 -3.13
CA GLU A 45 -10.57 2.16 -4.38
C GLU A 45 -9.38 2.53 -5.26
N ARG A 46 -8.93 3.77 -5.22
CA ARG A 46 -7.76 4.23 -5.96
C ARG A 46 -6.49 3.51 -5.53
N VAL A 47 -6.25 3.42 -4.22
CA VAL A 47 -5.14 2.63 -3.64
C VAL A 47 -5.28 1.14 -3.97
N ARG A 48 -6.49 0.59 -3.84
CA ARG A 48 -6.79 -0.80 -4.19
C ARG A 48 -6.48 -1.11 -5.65
N SER A 49 -6.83 -0.22 -6.57
CA SER A 49 -6.58 -0.39 -8.00
C SER A 49 -5.10 -0.53 -8.30
N ILE A 50 -4.27 0.33 -7.72
CA ILE A 50 -2.81 0.29 -7.90
C ILE A 50 -2.21 -1.00 -7.33
N HIS A 51 -2.66 -1.46 -6.16
CA HIS A 51 -2.24 -2.76 -5.65
C HIS A 51 -2.61 -3.90 -6.60
N ARG A 52 -3.83 -3.92 -7.14
CA ARG A 52 -4.25 -4.93 -8.13
C ARG A 52 -3.39 -4.88 -9.39
N ASP A 53 -3.06 -3.68 -9.86
CA ASP A 53 -2.22 -3.50 -11.05
C ASP A 53 -0.80 -4.07 -10.82
N TYR A 54 -0.21 -3.86 -9.64
CA TYR A 54 1.08 -4.46 -9.30
C TYR A 54 1.02 -5.98 -9.15
N ILE A 55 -0.03 -6.52 -8.52
CA ILE A 55 -0.24 -7.97 -8.43
C ILE A 55 -0.37 -8.57 -9.83
N ALA A 56 -1.18 -7.95 -10.71
CA ALA A 56 -1.36 -8.38 -12.10
C ALA A 56 -0.06 -8.28 -12.91
N ALA A 57 0.83 -7.34 -12.58
CA ALA A 57 2.15 -7.21 -13.18
C ALA A 57 3.18 -8.24 -12.65
N GLY A 58 2.81 -9.06 -11.65
CA GLY A 58 3.66 -10.13 -11.11
C GLY A 58 4.37 -9.79 -9.79
N ALA A 59 4.00 -8.69 -9.13
CA ALA A 59 4.50 -8.41 -7.78
C ALA A 59 4.04 -9.53 -6.82
N ARG A 60 4.98 -10.06 -6.03
CA ARG A 60 4.73 -11.05 -4.99
C ARG A 60 4.80 -10.46 -3.59
N VAL A 61 5.23 -9.20 -3.47
CA VAL A 61 5.09 -8.40 -2.25
C VAL A 61 4.51 -7.05 -2.64
N ILE A 62 3.42 -6.65 -1.98
CA ILE A 62 2.91 -5.27 -2.05
C ILE A 62 3.16 -4.56 -0.72
N VAL A 63 3.44 -3.26 -0.77
CA VAL A 63 3.70 -2.44 0.42
C VAL A 63 2.52 -1.52 0.68
N THR A 64 2.05 -1.43 1.91
CA THR A 64 0.91 -0.56 2.25
C THR A 64 1.17 0.89 1.89
N ASN A 65 0.11 1.65 1.57
CA ASN A 65 0.18 3.09 1.33
C ASN A 65 0.35 3.89 2.64
N SER A 66 1.43 3.62 3.36
CA SER A 66 1.72 4.13 4.72
C SER A 66 3.12 4.76 4.86
N PHE A 67 3.88 4.93 3.77
CA PHE A 67 5.28 5.38 3.81
C PHE A 67 5.48 6.66 4.66
N GLY A 68 4.60 7.66 4.50
CA GLY A 68 4.61 8.88 5.29
C GLY A 68 3.60 8.93 6.44
N ALA A 69 2.91 7.84 6.77
CA ALA A 69 1.82 7.82 7.74
C ALA A 69 2.29 7.82 9.21
N ASN A 70 3.22 8.70 9.56
CA ASN A 70 3.65 8.97 10.92
C ASN A 70 3.26 10.39 11.35
N ALA A 71 3.13 10.62 12.66
CA ALA A 71 2.61 11.89 13.19
C ALA A 71 3.38 13.12 12.68
N ALA A 72 4.71 13.05 12.62
CA ALA A 72 5.55 14.18 12.20
C ALA A 72 5.34 14.57 10.74
N ARG A 73 5.12 13.61 9.84
CA ARG A 73 4.82 13.90 8.43
C ARG A 73 3.36 14.31 8.25
N LEU A 74 2.42 13.64 8.90
CA LEU A 74 0.99 13.93 8.82
C LEU A 74 0.62 15.31 9.38
N ALA A 75 1.40 15.84 10.33
CA ALA A 75 1.23 17.20 10.86
C ALA A 75 1.29 18.29 9.78
N ARG A 76 2.00 18.05 8.67
CA ARG A 76 2.06 19.00 7.53
C ARG A 76 0.71 19.16 6.83
N PHE A 77 -0.19 18.22 7.03
CA PHE A 77 -1.52 18.15 6.43
C PHE A 77 -2.65 18.29 7.47
N GLY A 78 -2.32 18.49 8.75
CA GLY A 78 -3.29 18.52 9.85
C GLY A 78 -3.89 17.14 10.20
N PHE A 79 -3.16 16.06 9.95
CA PHE A 79 -3.60 14.67 10.17
C PHE A 79 -2.80 13.92 11.25
N GLU A 80 -2.02 14.60 12.08
CA GLU A 80 -1.20 14.02 13.15
C GLU A 80 -1.98 13.11 14.12
N ASP A 81 -3.25 13.43 14.38
CA ASP A 81 -4.14 12.65 15.25
C ASP A 81 -4.80 11.46 14.53
N ARG A 82 -4.64 11.36 13.20
CA ARG A 82 -5.24 10.32 12.34
C ARG A 82 -4.28 9.20 11.97
N VAL A 83 -3.09 9.14 12.57
CA VAL A 83 -2.04 8.13 12.28
C VAL A 83 -2.60 6.70 12.30
N ALA A 84 -3.32 6.34 13.38
CA ALA A 84 -3.84 4.98 13.53
C ALA A 84 -4.95 4.66 12.52
N GLU A 85 -5.78 5.65 12.18
CA GLU A 85 -6.86 5.51 11.20
C GLU A 85 -6.29 5.25 9.80
N ILE A 86 -5.35 6.10 9.37
CA ILE A 86 -4.74 6.04 8.03
C ILE A 86 -3.96 4.74 7.85
N ASN A 87 -3.11 4.36 8.83
CA ASN A 87 -2.35 3.11 8.75
C ASN A 87 -3.26 1.87 8.72
N LYS A 88 -4.32 1.84 9.53
CA LYS A 88 -5.27 0.72 9.53
C LYS A 88 -6.01 0.63 8.19
N ALA A 89 -6.38 1.75 7.60
CA ALA A 89 -7.03 1.78 6.30
C ALA A 89 -6.08 1.26 5.21
N ALA A 90 -4.84 1.75 5.16
CA ALA A 90 -3.82 1.29 4.22
C ALA A 90 -3.54 -0.21 4.34
N ALA A 91 -3.34 -0.71 5.57
CA ALA A 91 -3.14 -2.14 5.83
C ALA A 91 -4.34 -2.99 5.43
N ARG A 92 -5.55 -2.55 5.76
CA ARG A 92 -6.79 -3.25 5.38
C ARG A 92 -6.91 -3.38 3.86
N ILE A 93 -6.67 -2.30 3.12
CA ILE A 93 -6.76 -2.32 1.66
C ILE A 93 -5.76 -3.32 1.06
N ALA A 94 -4.49 -3.27 1.48
CA ALA A 94 -3.48 -4.20 0.96
C ALA A 94 -3.81 -5.66 1.30
N VAL A 95 -4.20 -5.95 2.56
CA VAL A 95 -4.58 -7.30 2.99
C VAL A 95 -5.80 -7.81 2.24
N GLU A 96 -6.84 -6.99 2.08
CA GLU A 96 -8.03 -7.36 1.33
C GLU A 96 -7.72 -7.61 -0.15
N THR A 97 -6.81 -6.83 -0.74
CA THR A 97 -6.40 -6.99 -2.14
C THR A 97 -5.57 -8.25 -2.36
N ALA A 98 -4.73 -8.62 -1.40
CA ALA A 98 -3.92 -9.85 -1.47
C ALA A 98 -4.71 -11.14 -1.11
N ARG A 99 -5.96 -11.04 -0.63
CA ARG A 99 -6.75 -12.22 -0.26
C ARG A 99 -7.04 -13.07 -1.49
N GLY A 100 -6.56 -14.32 -1.47
CA GLY A 100 -6.73 -15.27 -2.56
C GLY A 100 -5.58 -15.25 -3.58
N GLU A 101 -4.63 -14.34 -3.42
CA GLU A 101 -3.45 -14.20 -4.27
C GLU A 101 -2.21 -14.83 -3.59
N GLU A 102 -1.21 -15.23 -4.37
CA GLU A 102 0.11 -15.64 -3.87
C GLU A 102 1.02 -14.43 -3.62
N VAL A 103 0.56 -13.52 -2.78
CA VAL A 103 1.19 -12.21 -2.54
C VAL A 103 1.31 -11.95 -1.03
N CYS A 104 2.47 -11.47 -0.59
CA CYS A 104 2.68 -10.98 0.77
C CYS A 104 2.39 -9.49 0.88
N VAL A 105 1.98 -9.05 2.06
CA VAL A 105 1.80 -7.63 2.38
C VAL A 105 2.90 -7.19 3.35
N ALA A 106 3.58 -6.10 3.04
CA ALA A 106 4.53 -5.41 3.91
C ALA A 106 3.99 -4.03 4.32
N GLY A 107 4.38 -3.54 5.49
CA GLY A 107 3.91 -2.26 6.04
C GLY A 107 5.00 -1.43 6.67
#